data_AF-A0A962VVJ3-F1
#
_entry.id   AF-A0A962VVJ3-F1
#
_cell.length_a   1.000
_cell.length_b   1.000
_cell.length_c   1.000
_cell.angle_alpha   90.00
_cell.angle_beta   90.00
_cell.angle_gamma   90.00
#
_symmetry.space_group_name_H-M   'P 1'
#
loop_
_entity.id
_entity.type
_entity.pdbx_description
1 polymer ?
#
loop_
_entity_poly.entity_id
_entity_poly.type
_entity_poly.pdbx_seq_one_letter_code
_entity_poly.pdbx_strand_id
1 'polypeptide(L)'
;MIAPTEKTSLNQEAAMVDLTTHPPGPDSLDPVPIDGRDGDACDRSVSRAVRLDAVINVRLKRQEKVKLCEVARLAGLTVSAWARRRCLGYKVEVEVNWAVIDHLRHAGLEVQRLAEESGGGYPERVQVIQCELTKALRLLNPQDRT
;
A
#
# COMPACT_ATOMS: atom_id res chain seq x y z
N MET A 1 30.48 54.84 -51.29
CA MET A 1 31.63 54.11 -50.72
C MET A 1 31.12 52.69 -50.44
N ILE A 2 31.20 51.74 -51.37
CA ILE A 2 32.33 50.85 -51.74
C ILE A 2 33.00 50.18 -50.51
N ALA A 3 32.97 48.83 -50.55
CA ALA A 3 33.40 47.73 -49.66
C ALA A 3 34.89 47.82 -49.17
N PRO A 4 35.55 46.85 -48.47
CA PRO A 4 35.27 45.39 -48.35
C PRO A 4 35.74 44.62 -47.06
N THR A 5 35.49 43.28 -47.07
CA THR A 5 36.28 42.14 -46.50
C THR A 5 36.66 42.10 -45.01
N GLU A 6 36.56 40.97 -44.31
CA GLU A 6 37.63 39.95 -44.26
C GLU A 6 37.15 38.56 -43.78
N LYS A 7 37.85 37.55 -44.31
CA LYS A 7 37.85 36.12 -43.91
C LYS A 7 38.63 35.96 -42.59
N THR A 8 38.59 34.77 -41.98
CA THR A 8 39.76 33.97 -41.54
C THR A 8 39.47 33.15 -40.27
N SER A 9 39.59 31.82 -40.44
CA SER A 9 40.30 30.88 -39.56
C SER A 9 39.51 29.64 -39.16
N LEU A 10 39.70 28.63 -40.01
CA LEU A 10 39.69 27.21 -39.70
C LEU A 10 41.00 26.89 -38.95
N ASN A 11 40.95 26.24 -37.79
CA ASN A 11 42.09 25.49 -37.25
C ASN A 11 41.58 24.20 -36.60
N GLN A 12 42.02 23.08 -37.16
CA GLN A 12 42.01 21.75 -36.55
C GLN A 12 43.29 21.60 -35.73
N GLU A 13 43.18 20.96 -34.56
CA GLU A 13 44.30 20.17 -34.04
C GLU A 13 43.75 18.96 -33.29
N ALA A 14 44.47 17.86 -33.49
CA ALA A 14 44.11 16.49 -33.16
C ALA A 14 44.45 16.13 -31.71
N ALA A 15 43.65 15.24 -31.12
CA ALA A 15 44.15 14.31 -30.12
C ALA A 15 43.36 12.99 -30.20
N MET A 16 44.07 12.04 -30.78
CA MET A 16 43.88 10.60 -30.81
C MET A 16 43.68 10.00 -29.41
N VAL A 17 42.57 9.30 -29.17
CA VAL A 17 42.51 8.13 -28.25
C VAL A 17 41.52 7.13 -28.84
N ASP A 18 42.06 6.01 -29.27
CA ASP A 18 41.34 4.82 -29.71
C ASP A 18 41.00 3.99 -28.47
N LEU A 19 39.73 3.66 -28.27
CA LEU A 19 39.28 2.62 -27.33
C LEU A 19 37.84 2.23 -27.68
N THR A 20 37.76 1.20 -28.51
CA THR A 20 36.66 0.24 -28.59
C THR A 20 35.98 0.06 -27.23
N THR A 21 34.76 0.56 -27.05
CA THR A 21 33.88 0.17 -25.94
C THR A 21 32.47 0.04 -26.46
N HIS A 22 32.05 -1.22 -26.55
CA HIS A 22 30.71 -1.68 -26.86
C HIS A 22 29.68 -1.01 -25.92
N PRO A 23 28.55 -0.46 -26.39
CA PRO A 23 27.50 -0.04 -25.49
C PRO A 23 26.80 -1.28 -24.91
N PRO A 24 26.63 -1.42 -23.58
CA PRO A 24 25.79 -2.46 -23.02
C PRO A 24 24.32 -2.11 -23.29
N GLY A 25 23.57 -3.09 -23.78
CA GLY A 25 22.14 -2.97 -24.06
C GLY A 25 21.30 -2.71 -22.80
N PRO A 26 20.08 -2.16 -22.95
CA PRO A 26 19.23 -1.79 -21.83
C PRO A 26 18.38 -2.99 -21.38
N ASP A 27 18.96 -4.01 -20.74
CA ASP A 27 18.19 -5.13 -20.17
C ASP A 27 18.81 -5.66 -18.88
N SER A 28 18.98 -4.78 -17.88
CA SER A 28 19.35 -5.19 -16.53
C SER A 28 18.68 -4.27 -15.52
N LEU A 29 17.37 -4.44 -15.34
CA LEU A 29 16.68 -3.93 -14.17
C LEU A 29 16.96 -4.90 -13.01
N ASP A 30 18.09 -4.71 -12.34
CA ASP A 30 18.26 -5.31 -11.02
C ASP A 30 17.22 -4.69 -10.07
N PRO A 31 16.47 -5.49 -9.29
CA PRO A 31 15.52 -4.96 -8.34
C PRO A 31 16.27 -4.17 -7.26
N VAL A 32 16.01 -2.86 -7.20
CA VAL A 32 16.48 -1.99 -6.13
C VAL A 32 16.00 -2.55 -4.78
N PRO A 33 16.88 -2.70 -3.77
CA PRO A 33 16.45 -3.07 -2.42
C PRO A 33 15.59 -1.94 -1.86
N ILE A 34 14.28 -2.18 -1.74
CA ILE A 34 13.38 -1.26 -1.05
C ILE A 34 13.40 -1.67 0.42
N ASP A 35 13.95 -0.81 1.27
CA ASP A 35 13.95 -0.96 2.72
C ASP A 35 12.52 -1.29 3.22
N GLY A 36 12.36 -2.48 3.77
CA GLY A 36 11.10 -3.03 4.26
C GLY A 36 10.57 -2.36 5.53
N ARG A 37 10.39 -1.04 5.53
CA ARG A 37 9.77 -0.29 6.62
C ARG A 37 8.55 0.47 6.14
N ASP A 38 7.49 -0.27 5.89
CA ASP A 38 6.12 0.20 6.13
C ASP A 38 5.37 -1.00 6.71
N GLY A 39 5.20 -1.00 8.03
CA GLY A 39 4.58 -2.09 8.77
C GLY A 39 3.14 -2.31 8.34
N ASP A 40 2.89 -3.42 7.63
CA ASP A 40 1.55 -3.86 7.26
C ASP A 40 0.97 -4.70 8.40
N ALA A 41 0.31 -4.02 9.34
CA ALA A 41 -0.41 -4.62 10.46
C ALA A 41 -1.74 -5.24 10.00
N CYS A 42 -1.71 -6.19 9.06
CA CYS A 42 -2.88 -6.91 8.55
C CYS A 42 -2.55 -8.36 8.20
N ASP A 43 -1.88 -9.13 9.07
CA ASP A 43 -1.78 -10.58 8.89
C ASP A 43 -2.47 -11.33 10.03
N ARG A 44 -3.61 -11.93 9.71
CA ARG A 44 -4.31 -12.84 10.60
C ARG A 44 -4.85 -14.04 9.81
N SER A 45 -4.01 -14.68 8.99
CA SER A 45 -4.18 -16.10 8.65
C SER A 45 -2.94 -16.66 7.96
N VAL A 46 -2.16 -17.45 8.71
CA VAL A 46 -0.99 -18.19 8.23
C VAL A 46 -1.45 -19.31 7.27
N SER A 47 -1.72 -18.94 6.02
CA SER A 47 -1.84 -19.90 4.92
C SER A 47 -0.43 -20.16 4.40
N ARG A 48 0.04 -21.42 4.48
CA ARG A 48 1.36 -21.92 4.02
C ARG A 48 1.95 -21.02 2.93
N ALA A 49 2.92 -20.19 3.30
CA ALA A 49 3.44 -19.11 2.46
C ALA A 49 4.06 -19.66 1.18
N VAL A 50 3.27 -19.68 0.10
CA VAL A 50 3.79 -19.86 -1.24
C VAL A 50 4.59 -18.61 -1.55
N ARG A 51 5.90 -18.76 -1.75
CA ARG A 51 6.75 -17.63 -2.15
C ARG A 51 6.29 -17.12 -3.50
N LEU A 52 6.19 -15.81 -3.63
CA LEU A 52 5.89 -15.13 -4.89
C LEU A 52 7.22 -14.82 -5.58
N ASP A 53 7.28 -15.03 -6.89
CA ASP A 53 8.53 -14.89 -7.66
C ASP A 53 8.78 -13.46 -8.17
N ALA A 54 7.74 -12.62 -8.24
CA ALA A 54 7.82 -11.29 -8.84
C ALA A 54 6.89 -10.25 -8.18
N VAL A 55 7.25 -8.97 -8.31
CA VAL A 55 6.48 -7.81 -7.85
C VAL A 55 6.02 -6.97 -9.04
N ILE A 56 4.77 -6.51 -9.02
CA ILE A 56 4.20 -5.60 -10.03
C ILE A 56 3.94 -4.24 -9.37
N ASN A 57 4.57 -3.19 -9.89
CA ASN A 57 4.38 -1.82 -9.41
C ASN A 57 3.24 -1.13 -10.18
N VAL A 58 2.20 -0.69 -9.47
CA VAL A 58 1.02 -0.01 -10.06
C VAL A 58 0.98 1.44 -9.59
N ARG A 59 0.90 2.38 -10.54
CA ARG A 59 0.71 3.80 -10.24
C ARG A 59 -0.77 4.07 -9.96
N LEU A 60 -1.07 4.61 -8.79
CA LEU A 60 -2.42 4.94 -8.34
C LEU A 60 -2.47 6.39 -7.88
N LYS A 61 -3.61 7.04 -8.10
CA LYS A 61 -3.94 8.27 -7.39
C LYS A 61 -4.13 7.97 -5.92
N ARG A 62 -3.93 8.96 -5.05
CA ARG A 62 -4.11 8.81 -3.59
C ARG A 62 -5.49 8.26 -3.22
N GLN A 63 -6.55 8.75 -3.88
CA GLN A 63 -7.92 8.31 -3.64
C GLN A 63 -8.15 6.85 -4.06
N GLU A 64 -7.49 6.39 -5.12
CA GLU A 64 -7.57 5.01 -5.60
C GLU A 64 -6.87 4.07 -4.63
N LYS A 65 -5.71 4.47 -4.10
CA LYS A 65 -5.00 3.71 -3.05
C LYS A 65 -5.88 3.51 -1.82
N VAL A 66 -6.56 4.58 -1.35
CA VAL A 66 -7.44 4.50 -0.18
C VAL A 66 -8.57 3.50 -0.42
N LYS A 67 -9.27 3.62 -1.55
CA LYS A 67 -10.34 2.69 -1.92
C LYS A 67 -9.84 1.25 -2.02
N LEU A 68 -8.66 1.04 -2.58
CA LEU A 68 -8.05 -0.28 -2.72
C LEU A 68 -7.75 -0.93 -1.36
N CYS A 69 -7.20 -0.15 -0.43
CA CYS A 69 -6.95 -0.60 0.94
C CYS A 69 -8.27 -0.95 1.65
N GLU A 70 -9.30 -0.13 1.48
CA GLU A 70 -10.61 -0.34 2.10
C GLU A 70 -11.28 -1.64 1.60
N VAL A 71 -11.32 -1.87 0.29
CA VAL A 71 -11.93 -3.10 -0.26
C VAL A 71 -11.15 -4.36 0.10
N ALA A 72 -9.81 -4.27 0.17
CA ALA A 72 -8.98 -5.39 0.61
C ALA A 72 -9.24 -5.71 2.09
N ARG A 73 -9.33 -4.66 2.93
CA ARG A 73 -9.66 -4.78 4.36
C ARG A 73 -11.03 -5.41 4.57
N LEU A 74 -12.05 -4.94 3.85
CA LEU A 74 -13.41 -5.51 3.91
C LEU A 74 -13.42 -6.99 3.51
N ALA A 75 -12.60 -7.38 2.52
CA ALA A 75 -12.44 -8.76 2.10
C ALA A 75 -11.57 -9.62 3.06
N GLY A 76 -10.98 -9.04 4.10
CA GLY A 76 -10.07 -9.73 5.02
C GLY A 76 -8.76 -10.19 4.34
N LEU A 77 -8.30 -9.46 3.32
CA LEU A 77 -7.12 -9.79 2.54
C LEU A 77 -6.11 -8.65 2.56
N THR A 78 -4.84 -8.99 2.37
CA THR A 78 -3.83 -7.98 2.01
C THR A 78 -4.14 -7.40 0.64
N VAL A 79 -3.71 -6.17 0.39
CA VAL A 79 -3.93 -5.47 -0.88
C VAL A 79 -3.39 -6.29 -2.07
N SER A 80 -2.20 -6.89 -1.91
CA SER A 80 -1.59 -7.73 -2.95
C SER A 80 -2.37 -9.02 -3.19
N ALA A 81 -2.88 -9.66 -2.14
CA ALA A 81 -3.71 -10.86 -2.26
C ALA A 81 -5.05 -10.56 -2.94
N TRP A 82 -5.72 -9.46 -2.55
CA TRP A 82 -6.96 -9.00 -3.17
C TRP A 82 -6.75 -8.66 -4.66
N ALA A 83 -5.72 -7.87 -4.96
CA ALA A 83 -5.41 -7.45 -6.33
C ALA A 83 -5.07 -8.65 -7.22
N ARG A 84 -4.23 -9.57 -6.75
CA ARG A 84 -3.89 -10.79 -7.50
C ARG A 84 -5.12 -11.65 -7.78
N ARG A 85 -6.00 -11.85 -6.80
CA ARG A 85 -7.25 -12.60 -7.00
C ARG A 85 -8.10 -11.95 -8.09
N ARG A 86 -8.24 -10.62 -8.06
CA ARG A 86 -9.01 -9.89 -9.07
C ARG A 86 -8.37 -9.88 -10.45
N CYS A 87 -7.06 -9.68 -10.56
CA CYS A 87 -6.35 -9.72 -11.84
C CYS A 87 -6.42 -11.09 -12.51
N LEU A 88 -6.44 -12.18 -11.72
CA LEU A 88 -6.58 -13.55 -12.22
C LEU A 88 -8.04 -13.98 -12.42
N GLY A 89 -9.00 -13.07 -12.27
CA GLY A 89 -10.43 -13.35 -12.50
C GLY A 89 -11.14 -14.12 -11.38
N TYR A 90 -10.50 -14.34 -10.24
CA TYR A 90 -11.14 -14.97 -9.09
C TYR A 90 -12.18 -14.04 -8.46
N LYS A 91 -13.33 -14.61 -8.09
CA LYS A 91 -14.33 -13.93 -7.27
C LYS A 91 -13.76 -13.75 -5.86
N VAL A 92 -13.92 -12.54 -5.33
CA VAL A 92 -13.60 -12.21 -3.94
C VAL A 92 -14.92 -11.94 -3.24
N GLU A 93 -15.31 -12.85 -2.36
CA GLU A 93 -16.51 -12.71 -1.54
C GLU A 93 -16.14 -11.98 -0.25
N VAL A 94 -16.95 -10.99 0.10
CA VAL A 94 -16.85 -10.26 1.36
C VAL A 94 -17.87 -10.85 2.30
N GLU A 95 -17.43 -11.52 3.35
CA GLU A 95 -18.32 -11.98 4.40
C GLU A 95 -18.78 -10.76 5.21
N VAL A 96 -20.06 -10.40 5.07
CA VAL A 96 -20.65 -9.18 5.63
C VAL A 96 -20.43 -9.08 7.15
N ASN A 97 -20.44 -10.21 7.85
CA ASN A 97 -20.21 -10.26 9.30
C ASN A 97 -18.81 -9.73 9.67
N TRP A 98 -17.78 -10.07 8.90
CA TRP A 98 -16.41 -9.62 9.19
C TRP A 98 -16.24 -8.13 8.99
N ALA A 99 -16.83 -7.57 7.94
CA ALA A 99 -16.83 -6.12 7.72
C ALA A 99 -17.48 -5.39 8.91
N VAL A 100 -18.65 -5.86 9.37
CA VAL A 100 -19.35 -5.26 10.52
C VAL A 100 -18.52 -5.41 11.80
N ILE A 101 -17.92 -6.56 12.05
CA ILE A 101 -17.02 -6.79 13.20
C ILE A 101 -15.84 -5.82 13.18
N ASP A 102 -15.22 -5.60 12.03
CA ASP A 102 -14.07 -4.70 11.90
C ASP A 102 -14.47 -3.23 12.15
N HIS A 103 -15.61 -2.80 11.63
CA HIS A 103 -16.16 -1.47 11.92
C HIS A 103 -16.49 -1.28 13.41
N LEU A 104 -17.07 -2.29 14.07
CA LEU A 104 -17.35 -2.22 15.50
C LEU A 104 -16.07 -2.15 16.35
N ARG A 105 -15.01 -2.86 15.96
CA ARG A 105 -13.70 -2.75 16.61
C ARG A 105 -13.08 -1.37 16.41
N HIS A 106 -13.16 -0.83 15.20
CA HIS A 106 -12.70 0.52 14.90
C HIS A 106 -13.45 1.58 15.73
N ALA A 107 -14.77 1.48 15.84
CA ALA A 107 -15.56 2.37 16.69
C ALA A 107 -15.13 2.26 18.17
N GLY A 108 -14.83 1.06 18.66
CA GLY A 108 -14.30 0.86 20.02
C GLY A 108 -12.97 1.56 20.25
N LEU A 109 -12.05 1.49 19.28
CA LEU A 109 -10.76 2.18 19.33
C LEU A 109 -10.93 3.71 19.32
N GLU A 110 -11.84 4.24 18.51
CA GLU A 110 -12.15 5.68 18.52
C GLU A 110 -12.73 6.14 19.85
N VAL A 111 -13.63 5.37 20.45
CA VAL A 111 -14.21 5.67 21.76
C VAL A 111 -13.12 5.69 22.84
N GLN A 112 -12.19 4.73 22.80
CA GLN A 112 -11.05 4.71 23.72
C GLN A 112 -10.14 5.94 23.53
N ARG A 113 -9.81 6.27 22.28
CA ARG A 113 -9.02 7.47 21.95
C ARG A 113 -9.69 8.75 22.45
N LEU A 114 -11.01 8.90 22.25
CA LEU A 114 -11.76 10.05 22.76
C LEU A 114 -11.76 10.11 24.29
N ALA A 115 -11.79 8.97 24.98
CA ALA A 115 -11.70 8.91 26.44
C ALA A 115 -10.34 9.41 26.95
N GLU A 116 -9.26 9.06 26.24
CA GLU A 116 -7.90 9.52 26.53
C GLU A 116 -7.74 11.02 26.24
N GLU A 117 -8.21 11.50 25.08
CA GLU A 117 -8.16 12.91 24.68
C GLU A 117 -8.98 13.82 25.61
N SER A 118 -10.08 13.30 26.18
CA SER A 118 -10.90 14.02 27.15
C SER A 118 -10.40 13.93 28.60
N GLY A 119 -9.25 13.28 28.84
CA GLY A 119 -8.67 13.14 30.19
C GLY A 119 -9.59 12.41 31.17
N GLY A 120 -10.48 11.53 30.68
CA GLY A 120 -11.47 10.85 31.50
C GLY A 120 -12.70 11.69 31.87
N GLY A 121 -13.05 12.72 31.10
CA GLY A 121 -14.21 13.58 31.38
C GLY A 121 -15.59 12.89 31.35
N TYR A 122 -15.69 11.68 30.76
CA TYR A 122 -16.97 10.96 30.58
C TYR A 122 -16.85 9.44 30.83
N PRO A 123 -16.41 8.99 32.02
CA PRO A 123 -16.06 7.59 32.25
C PRO A 123 -17.29 6.67 32.13
N GLU A 124 -18.44 7.09 32.64
CA GLU A 124 -19.69 6.33 32.58
C GLU A 124 -20.19 6.13 31.15
N ARG A 125 -20.17 7.20 30.33
CA ARG A 125 -20.62 7.12 28.92
C ARG A 125 -19.71 6.25 28.08
N VAL A 126 -18.39 6.38 28.27
CA VAL A 126 -17.40 5.53 27.59
C VAL A 126 -17.63 4.07 27.94
N GLN A 127 -17.86 3.76 29.22
CA GLN A 127 -18.10 2.40 29.67
C GLN A 127 -19.39 1.80 29.10
N VAL A 128 -20.49 2.58 29.05
CA VAL A 128 -21.75 2.15 28.42
C VAL A 128 -21.54 1.84 26.93
N ILE A 129 -20.88 2.74 26.19
CA ILE A 129 -20.62 2.54 24.76
C ILE A 129 -19.75 1.30 24.54
N GLN A 130 -18.67 1.13 25.31
CA GLN A 130 -17.81 -0.05 25.20
C GLN A 130 -18.54 -1.36 25.56
N CYS A 131 -19.45 -1.32 26.54
CA CYS A 131 -20.28 -2.46 26.89
C CYS A 131 -21.22 -2.87 25.74
N GLU A 132 -21.91 -1.90 25.12
CA GLU A 132 -22.79 -2.16 23.99
C GLU A 132 -22.04 -2.63 22.74
N LEU A 133 -20.88 -2.04 22.43
CA LEU A 133 -20.02 -2.51 21.33
C LEU A 133 -19.56 -3.95 21.56
N THR A 134 -19.20 -4.31 22.80
CA THR A 134 -18.81 -5.68 23.16
C THR A 134 -19.97 -6.65 23.00
N LYS A 135 -21.18 -6.27 23.42
CA LYS A 135 -22.39 -7.08 23.22
C LYS A 135 -22.67 -7.31 21.73
N ALA A 136 -22.62 -6.26 20.91
CA ALA A 136 -22.83 -6.37 19.48
C ALA A 136 -21.79 -7.29 18.80
N LEU A 137 -20.51 -7.17 19.17
CA LEU A 137 -19.45 -8.04 18.67
C LEU A 137 -19.70 -9.51 18.98
N ARG A 138 -20.12 -9.84 20.21
CA ARG A 138 -20.45 -11.23 20.61
C ARG A 138 -21.61 -11.82 19.81
N LEU A 139 -22.63 -11.01 19.50
CA LEU A 139 -23.78 -11.49 18.70
C LEU A 139 -23.39 -11.82 17.26
N LEU A 140 -22.45 -11.05 16.70
CA LEU A 140 -21.99 -11.18 15.32
C LEU A 140 -20.88 -12.20 15.13
N ASN A 141 -20.13 -12.54 16.19
CA ASN A 141 -19.09 -13.55 16.11
C ASN A 141 -19.67 -14.96 16.34
N PRO A 142 -19.74 -15.83 15.31
CA PRO A 142 -20.31 -17.17 15.46
C PRO A 142 -19.47 -18.09 16.38
N GLN A 143 -18.18 -17.78 16.57
CA GLN A 143 -17.26 -18.56 17.40
C GLN A 143 -17.47 -18.33 18.92
N ASP A 144 -18.16 -17.26 19.31
CA ASP A 144 -18.41 -16.90 20.72
C ASP A 144 -19.79 -17.38 21.23
N ARG A 145 -20.47 -18.26 20.47
CA ARG A 145 -21.82 -18.79 20.80
C ARG A 145 -21.81 -20.12 21.55
N THR A 146 -20.65 -20.70 21.82
CA THR A 146 -20.44 -21.91 22.62
C THR A 146 -19.91 -21.55 24.00
#